data_AF-A0A6M1MC42-F1
#
_entry.id   AF-A0A6M1MC42-F1
#
_cell.length_a   1.000
_cell.length_b   1.000
_cell.length_c   1.000
_cell.angle_alpha   90.00
_cell.angle_beta   90.00
_cell.angle_gamma   90.00
#
_symmetry.space_group_name_H-M   'P 1'
#
loop_
_entity.id
_entity.type
_entity.pdbx_description
1 polymer ?
#
loop_
_entity_poly.entity_id
_entity_poly.type
_entity_poly.pdbx_seq_one_letter_code
_entity_poly.pdbx_strand_id
1 'polypeptide(L)'
;YVARDTRRFARELGLIPKTTPLESPQSNGMAEAFVRTLKRDYVRVSVLPDAASVLRQLPVWLAHYNDFHPHRALGYRSPREFITRSTQETPSGL
;
A
#
# COMPACT_ATOMS: atom_id res chain seq x y z
N TYR A 1 4.62 7.97 13.89
CA TYR A 1 3.58 7.91 14.95
C TYR A 1 4.15 8.44 16.25
N VAL A 2 3.39 9.28 16.96
CA VAL A 2 3.82 9.91 18.22
C VAL A 2 3.44 9.07 19.44
N ALA A 3 2.30 8.38 19.39
CA ALA A 3 1.80 7.56 20.49
C ALA A 3 2.83 6.49 20.94
N ARG A 4 3.08 6.44 22.25
CA ARG A 4 4.07 5.54 22.87
C ARG A 4 3.76 4.08 22.57
N ASP A 5 2.49 3.69 22.68
CA ASP A 5 2.06 2.30 22.50
C ASP A 5 2.27 1.82 21.07
N THR A 6 1.97 2.65 20.06
CA THR A 6 2.27 2.34 18.65
C THR A 6 3.76 2.14 18.41
N ARG A 7 4.62 2.97 19.03
CA ARG A 7 6.09 2.83 18.90
C ARG A 7 6.62 1.61 19.65
N ARG A 8 6.00 1.22 20.77
CA ARG A 8 6.34 0.01 21.52
C ARG A 8 5.98 -1.22 20.69
N PHE A 9 4.75 -1.29 20.21
CA PHE A 9 4.25 -2.39 19.39
C PHE A 9 5.10 -2.60 18.12
N ALA A 10 5.44 -1.53 17.40
CA ALA A 10 6.30 -1.64 16.23
C ALA A 10 7.68 -2.25 16.55
N ARG A 11 8.28 -1.90 17.70
CA ARG A 11 9.56 -2.49 18.13
C ARG A 11 9.43 -3.95 18.54
N GLU A 12 8.32 -4.34 19.17
CA GLU A 12 8.03 -5.74 19.49
C GLU A 12 7.92 -6.61 18.22
N LEU A 13 7.43 -6.04 17.12
CA LEU A 13 7.44 -6.67 15.80
C LEU A 13 8.81 -6.64 15.09
N GLY A 14 9.86 -6.11 15.72
CA GLY A 14 11.20 -5.95 15.11
C GLY A 14 11.32 -4.79 14.12
N LEU A 15 10.33 -3.89 14.06
CA LEU A 15 10.36 -2.73 13.17
C LEU A 15 11.07 -1.54 13.84
N ILE A 16 11.74 -0.71 13.03
CA ILE A 16 12.33 0.56 13.46
C ILE A 16 11.33 1.69 13.15
N PRO A 17 10.68 2.32 14.16
CA PRO A 17 9.71 3.37 13.90
C PRO A 17 10.41 4.62 13.36
N LYS A 18 10.20 4.93 12.08
CA LYS A 18 10.64 6.19 11.47
C LYS A 18 9.46 7.14 11.37
N THR A 19 9.67 8.38 11.81
CA THR A 19 8.66 9.43 11.65
C THR A 19 9.17 10.39 10.59
N THR A 20 8.39 10.51 9.53
CA THR A 20 8.60 11.52 8.51
C THR A 20 8.40 12.90 9.13
N PRO A 21 9.31 13.87 8.92
CA PRO A 21 9.09 15.26 9.33
C PRO A 21 7.78 15.80 8.76
N LEU A 22 7.13 16.71 9.50
CA LEU A 22 5.99 17.45 8.97
C LEU A 22 6.42 18.18 7.69
N GLU A 23 5.56 18.17 6.66
CA GLU A 23 5.81 18.86 5.38
C GLU A 23 7.03 18.33 4.60
N SER A 24 7.18 17.00 4.51
CA SER A 24 8.09 16.36 3.56
C SER A 24 7.31 15.70 2.41
N PRO A 25 7.04 16.42 1.30
CA PRO A 25 6.25 15.91 0.17
C PRO A 25 6.83 14.63 -0.46
N GLN A 26 8.15 14.45 -0.40
CA GLN A 26 8.83 13.35 -1.10
C GLN A 26 8.68 12.01 -0.37
N SER A 27 8.58 12.03 0.95
CA SER A 27 8.69 10.83 1.79
C SER A 27 7.38 10.09 2.00
N ASN A 28 6.24 10.72 1.69
CA ASN A 28 4.92 10.10 1.75
C ASN A 28 4.30 9.82 0.36
N GLY A 29 5.00 10.17 -0.72
CA GLY A 29 4.46 10.12 -2.08
C GLY A 29 3.95 8.74 -2.52
N MET A 30 4.56 7.65 -2.01
CA MET A 30 4.06 6.28 -2.29
C MET A 30 2.69 6.02 -1.65
N ALA A 31 2.52 6.38 -0.37
CA ALA A 31 1.25 6.20 0.33
C ALA A 31 0.16 7.11 -0.27
N GLU A 32 0.52 8.33 -0.64
CA GLU A 32 -0.39 9.26 -1.33
C GLU A 32 -0.81 8.75 -2.70
N ALA A 33 0.12 8.21 -3.49
CA ALA A 33 -0.19 7.58 -4.76
C ALA A 33 -1.14 6.39 -4.58
N PHE A 34 -0.90 5.54 -3.57
CA PHE A 34 -1.78 4.42 -3.23
C PHE A 34 -3.22 4.89 -2.92
N VAL A 35 -3.37 5.84 -1.98
CA VAL A 35 -4.69 6.37 -1.60
C VAL A 35 -5.39 7.05 -2.77
N ARG A 36 -4.62 7.77 -3.61
CA ARG A 36 -5.15 8.42 -4.82
C ARG A 36 -5.70 7.39 -5.82
N THR A 37 -4.98 6.30 -6.08
CA THR A 37 -5.47 5.21 -6.94
C THR A 37 -6.72 4.57 -6.34
N LEU A 38 -6.71 4.24 -5.04
CA LEU A 38 -7.86 3.63 -4.37
C LEU A 38 -9.12 4.51 -4.49
N LYS A 39 -8.97 5.82 -4.23
CA LYS A 39 -10.08 6.77 -4.35
C LYS A 39 -10.56 6.93 -5.80
N ARG A 40 -9.64 7.02 -6.77
CA ARG A 40 -9.97 7.25 -8.17
C ARG A 40 -10.69 6.07 -8.81
N ASP A 41 -10.18 4.86 -8.62
CA ASP A 41 -10.57 3.69 -9.42
C ASP A 41 -11.61 2.81 -8.75
N TYR A 42 -11.77 2.93 -7.42
CA TYR A 42 -12.69 2.08 -6.66
C TYR A 42 -13.76 2.91 -5.98
N VAL A 43 -13.37 3.90 -5.17
CA VAL A 43 -14.35 4.68 -4.39
C VAL A 43 -15.26 5.50 -5.30
N ARG A 44 -14.72 6.26 -6.27
CA ARG A 44 -15.51 7.14 -7.14
C ARG A 44 -16.48 6.42 -8.08
N VAL A 45 -16.26 5.13 -8.32
CA VAL A 45 -17.08 4.32 -9.24
C VAL A 45 -18.03 3.37 -8.51
N SER A 46 -18.04 3.40 -7.18
CA SER A 46 -18.85 2.51 -6.34
C SER A 46 -20.00 3.27 -5.67
N VAL A 47 -21.13 2.59 -5.46
CA VAL A 47 -22.22 3.09 -4.62
C VAL A 47 -21.89 2.82 -3.16
N LEU A 48 -21.64 3.88 -2.39
CA LEU A 48 -21.13 3.82 -1.01
C LEU A 48 -21.97 4.71 -0.10
N PRO A 49 -23.15 4.26 0.34
CA PRO A 49 -24.09 5.09 1.10
C PRO A 49 -23.59 5.42 2.52
N ASP A 50 -22.66 4.63 3.06
CA ASP A 50 -22.13 4.78 4.40
C ASP A 50 -20.70 4.21 4.53
N ALA A 51 -20.06 4.50 5.66
CA ALA A 51 -18.71 4.02 5.96
C ALA A 51 -18.64 2.49 6.06
N ALA A 52 -19.70 1.83 6.55
CA ALA A 52 -19.72 0.37 6.67
C ALA A 52 -19.67 -0.30 5.30
N SER A 53 -20.30 0.29 4.30
CA SER A 53 -20.27 -0.15 2.91
C SER A 53 -18.87 -0.03 2.31
N VAL A 54 -18.15 1.06 2.63
CA VAL A 54 -16.73 1.21 2.26
C VAL A 54 -15.89 0.09 2.88
N LEU A 55 -16.03 -0.12 4.19
CA LEU A 55 -15.24 -1.12 4.92
C LEU A 55 -15.47 -2.55 4.38
N ARG A 56 -16.71 -2.89 3.98
CA ARG A 56 -17.02 -4.18 3.36
C ARG A 56 -16.35 -4.37 2.00
N GLN A 57 -16.13 -3.30 1.25
CA GLN A 57 -15.53 -3.36 -0.09
C GLN A 57 -14.00 -3.33 -0.08
N LEU A 58 -13.38 -2.79 0.98
CA LEU A 58 -11.92 -2.66 1.08
C LEU A 58 -11.18 -3.98 0.78
N PRO A 59 -11.55 -5.15 1.31
CA PRO A 59 -10.83 -6.39 1.00
C PRO A 59 -10.83 -6.72 -0.49
N VAL A 60 -11.95 -6.52 -1.17
CA VAL A 60 -12.09 -6.78 -2.62
C VAL A 60 -11.24 -5.81 -3.43
N TRP A 61 -11.29 -4.52 -3.10
CA TRP A 61 -10.48 -3.51 -3.78
C TRP A 61 -8.98 -3.71 -3.55
N LEU A 62 -8.58 -4.09 -2.34
CA LEU A 62 -7.18 -4.39 -2.02
C LEU A 62 -6.69 -5.65 -2.73
N ALA A 63 -7.52 -6.69 -2.83
CA ALA A 63 -7.19 -7.87 -3.62
C ALA A 63 -6.99 -7.48 -5.09
N HIS A 64 -7.95 -6.77 -5.68
CA HIS A 64 -7.83 -6.34 -7.08
C HIS A 64 -6.61 -5.43 -7.32
N TYR A 65 -6.33 -4.50 -6.42
CA TYR A 65 -5.13 -3.65 -6.48
C TYR A 65 -3.85 -4.49 -6.49
N ASN A 66 -3.74 -5.49 -5.60
CA ASN A 66 -2.52 -6.27 -5.45
C ASN A 66 -2.35 -7.37 -6.51
N ASP A 67 -3.45 -7.91 -7.03
CA ASP A 67 -3.45 -9.06 -7.96
C ASP A 67 -3.50 -8.63 -9.43
N PHE A 68 -4.25 -7.57 -9.77
CA PHE A 68 -4.61 -7.27 -11.16
C PHE A 68 -4.31 -5.84 -11.62
N HIS A 69 -4.24 -4.86 -10.71
CA HIS A 69 -4.10 -3.46 -11.11
C HIS A 69 -2.72 -3.19 -11.76
N PRO A 70 -2.67 -2.69 -13.01
CA PRO A 70 -1.40 -2.51 -13.71
C PRO A 70 -0.70 -1.21 -13.27
N HIS A 71 0.56 -1.33 -12.84
CA HIS A 71 1.37 -0.17 -12.44
C HIS A 71 2.44 0.15 -13.48
N ARG A 72 2.40 1.34 -14.09
CA ARG A 72 3.42 1.80 -15.06
C ARG A 72 4.85 1.67 -14.50
N ALA A 73 5.06 2.09 -13.25
CA ALA A 73 6.37 2.01 -12.59
C ALA A 73 6.88 0.56 -12.40
N LEU A 74 5.98 -0.43 -12.43
CA LEU A 74 6.30 -1.86 -12.32
C LEU A 74 6.33 -2.57 -13.68
N GLY A 75 6.33 -1.83 -14.80
CA GLY A 75 6.24 -2.38 -16.14
C GLY A 75 4.85 -2.93 -16.47
N TYR A 76 3.80 -2.27 -15.98
CA TYR A 76 2.39 -2.66 -16.11
C TYR A 76 2.01 -3.98 -15.42
N ARG A 77 2.84 -4.44 -14.48
CA ARG A 77 2.54 -5.57 -13.61
C ARG A 77 1.76 -5.14 -12.37
N SER A 78 1.05 -6.08 -11.76
CA SER A 78 0.47 -5.91 -10.43
C SER A 78 1.56 -6.00 -9.33
N PRO A 79 1.30 -5.50 -8.12
CA PRO A 79 2.24 -5.60 -7.00
C PRO A 79 2.68 -7.03 -6.70
N ARG A 80 1.75 -8.00 -6.70
CA ARG A 80 2.09 -9.41 -6.43
C ARG A 80 2.88 -10.06 -7.56
N GLU A 81 2.56 -9.75 -8.82
CA GLU A 81 3.36 -10.19 -9.96
C GLU A 81 4.79 -9.67 -9.88
N PHE A 82 4.95 -8.39 -9.52
CA PHE A 82 6.25 -7.76 -9.35
C PHE A 82 7.06 -8.44 -8.24
N ILE A 83 6.49 -8.60 -7.04
CA ILE A 83 7.16 -9.27 -5.91
C ILE A 83 7.55 -10.71 -6.26
N THR A 84 6.65 -11.46 -6.89
CA THR A 84 6.90 -12.86 -7.26
C THR A 84 8.11 -12.97 -8.19
N ARG A 85 8.20 -12.10 -9.22
CA ARG A 85 9.35 -12.08 -10.13
C ARG A 85 10.63 -11.59 -9.46
N SER A 86 10.58 -10.50 -8.70
CA SER A 86 11.76 -9.94 -8.02
C SER A 86 12.35 -10.91 -6.99
N THR A 87 11.52 -11.75 -6.38
CA THR A 87 11.97 -12.78 -5.42
C THR A 87 12.57 -14.00 -6.15
N GLN A 88 12.08 -14.33 -7.35
CA GLN A 88 12.62 -15.41 -8.19
C GLN A 88 13.96 -15.04 -8.85
N GLU A 89 14.22 -13.76 -9.08
CA GLU A 89 15.48 -13.27 -9.69
C GLU A 89 16.65 -13.16 -8.70
N THR A 90 16.47 -13.55 -7.43
CA THR A 90 17.56 -13.67 -6.45
C THR A 90 17.88 -15.16 -6.20
N PRO A 91 18.53 -15.84 -7.17
CA PRO A 91 19.78 -16.51 -6.85
C PRO A 91 20.78 -16.40 -8.01
N SER A 92 21.49 -15.27 -8.10
CA SER A 92 22.76 -15.15 -8.86
C SER A 92 23.66 -14.18 -8.11
N GLY A 93 24.33 -14.72 -7.10
CA GLY A 93 25.28 -14.04 -6.24
C GLY A 93 26.13 -15.07 -5.49
N LEU A 94 26.67 -16.02 -6.25
CA LEU A 94 27.97 -16.65 -5.97
C LEU A 94 28.98 -16.03 -6.94
#